data_AF-A0A5B0K8E3-F1
#
_entry.id   AF-A0A5B0K8E3-F1
#
_cell.length_a   1.000
_cell.length_b   1.000
_cell.length_c   1.000
_cell.angle_alpha   90.00
_cell.angle_beta   90.00
_cell.angle_gamma   90.00
#
_symmetry.space_group_name_H-M   'P 1'
#
loop_
_entity.id
_entity.type
_entity.pdbx_description
1 polymer ?
#
loop_
_entity_poly.entity_id
_entity_poly.type
_entity_poly.pdbx_seq_one_letter_code
_entity_poly.pdbx_strand_id
1 'polypeptide(L)'
;MKKRITFSANKKSTIDAIDDYSNAKGYSRSEVISFLLNATAPALNKITSQYHIAQTLESTLGCIFEEKAPSIARGEPKLTYEEFFYSVWNTHIRHRNEVVDQDFYAHKIPHDKMGKSEKKLIHEKLSYIIKSFNVKKAIFIYADRRVNHKHLIAGGLSNIILIKETVYDGCFFDLSSIVIMPIFELITFGVEAVLKRNKTPPKQSCYCWIPIYYTNDLAVMVPVIAEGDTPQKAMKGGDAIIINPFNGEVSHTF
;
A
#
# COMPACT_ATOMS: atom_id res chain seq x y z
N MET A 1 -19.96 -16.76 -15.83
CA MET A 1 -21.15 -15.98 -16.25
C MET A 1 -20.93 -15.42 -17.65
N LYS A 2 -21.86 -15.61 -18.58
CA LYS A 2 -21.81 -14.96 -19.91
C LYS A 2 -22.29 -13.51 -19.76
N LYS A 3 -21.50 -12.54 -20.23
CA LYS A 3 -21.91 -11.13 -20.32
C LYS A 3 -22.45 -10.86 -21.73
N ARG A 4 -23.64 -10.25 -21.82
CA ARG A 4 -24.21 -9.84 -23.11
C ARG A 4 -23.61 -8.51 -23.53
N ILE A 5 -23.15 -8.43 -24.77
CA ILE A 5 -22.54 -7.25 -25.37
C ILE A 5 -23.27 -6.98 -26.68
N THR A 6 -23.61 -5.71 -26.93
CA THR A 6 -24.26 -5.27 -28.17
C THR A 6 -23.33 -4.29 -28.86
N PHE A 7 -23.01 -4.53 -30.13
CA PHE A 7 -22.23 -3.60 -30.93
C PHE A 7 -22.74 -3.61 -32.36
N SER A 8 -22.45 -2.53 -33.09
CA SER A 8 -22.78 -2.40 -34.51
C SER A 8 -21.50 -2.39 -35.32
N ALA A 9 -21.40 -3.23 -36.34
CA ALA A 9 -20.28 -3.18 -37.28
C ALA A 9 -20.48 -2.01 -38.25
N ASN A 10 -19.42 -1.24 -38.47
CA ASN A 10 -19.39 -0.08 -39.37
C ASN A 10 -18.96 -0.44 -40.80
N LYS A 11 -18.56 -1.69 -41.05
CA LYS A 11 -18.12 -2.18 -42.37
C LYS A 11 -18.91 -3.42 -42.75
N LYS A 12 -19.60 -3.35 -43.88
CA LYS A 12 -20.36 -4.49 -44.44
C LYS A 12 -19.46 -5.69 -44.74
N SER A 13 -18.28 -5.44 -45.32
CA SER A 13 -17.30 -6.49 -45.62
C SER A 13 -16.81 -7.27 -44.40
N THR A 14 -16.84 -6.67 -43.19
CA THR A 14 -16.50 -7.37 -41.94
C THR A 14 -17.60 -8.37 -41.54
N ILE A 15 -18.86 -8.01 -41.76
CA ILE A 15 -19.99 -8.92 -41.52
C ILE A 15 -19.97 -10.06 -42.53
N ASP A 16 -19.75 -9.75 -43.81
CA ASP A 16 -19.69 -10.75 -44.88
C ASP A 16 -18.58 -11.79 -44.61
N ALA A 17 -17.39 -11.36 -44.17
CA ALA A 17 -16.30 -12.27 -43.82
C ALA A 17 -16.61 -13.16 -42.60
N ILE A 18 -17.36 -12.66 -41.61
CA ILE A 18 -17.80 -13.45 -40.45
C ILE A 18 -18.83 -14.49 -40.91
N ASP A 19 -19.70 -14.13 -41.84
CA ASP A 19 -20.71 -15.02 -42.41
C ASP A 19 -20.09 -16.16 -43.21
N ASP A 20 -19.11 -15.84 -44.06
CA ASP A 20 -18.39 -16.84 -44.82
C ASP A 20 -17.64 -17.83 -43.90
N TYR A 21 -16.99 -17.32 -42.84
CA TYR A 21 -16.32 -18.16 -41.85
C TYR A 21 -17.31 -19.01 -41.04
N SER A 22 -18.44 -18.43 -40.64
CA SER A 22 -19.54 -19.09 -39.94
C SER A 22 -20.08 -20.26 -40.77
N ASN A 23 -20.35 -20.04 -42.06
CA ASN A 23 -20.82 -21.06 -42.99
C ASN A 23 -19.77 -22.15 -43.23
N ALA A 24 -18.50 -21.79 -43.43
CA ALA A 24 -17.43 -22.75 -43.70
C ALA A 24 -17.08 -23.64 -42.50
N LYS A 25 -17.31 -23.18 -41.26
CA LYS A 25 -16.98 -23.90 -40.03
C LYS A 25 -18.20 -24.45 -39.27
N GLY A 26 -19.42 -24.15 -39.71
CA GLY A 26 -20.65 -24.62 -39.07
C GLY A 26 -20.92 -23.98 -37.70
N TYR A 27 -20.37 -22.79 -37.45
CA TYR A 27 -20.58 -22.04 -36.20
C TYR A 27 -21.64 -20.98 -36.38
N SER A 28 -22.35 -20.61 -35.30
CA SER A 28 -23.16 -19.39 -35.30
C SER A 28 -22.26 -18.14 -35.34
N ARG A 29 -22.76 -17.02 -35.89
CA ARG A 29 -22.05 -15.73 -35.89
C ARG A 29 -21.55 -15.36 -34.49
N SER A 30 -22.36 -15.59 -33.45
CA SER A 30 -21.99 -15.33 -32.06
C SER A 30 -20.83 -16.18 -31.55
N GLU A 31 -20.75 -17.45 -31.98
CA GLU A 31 -19.64 -18.34 -31.62
C GLU A 31 -18.35 -17.92 -32.31
N VAL A 32 -18.42 -17.54 -33.59
CA VAL A 32 -17.27 -17.00 -34.34
C VAL A 32 -16.75 -15.72 -33.67
N ILE A 33 -17.64 -14.79 -33.33
CA ILE A 33 -17.28 -13.54 -32.65
C ILE A 33 -16.66 -13.84 -31.28
N SER A 34 -17.26 -14.74 -30.49
CA SER A 34 -16.71 -15.10 -29.18
C SER A 34 -15.35 -15.77 -29.29
N PHE A 35 -15.14 -16.62 -30.30
CA PHE A 35 -13.86 -17.26 -30.57
C PHE A 35 -12.78 -16.24 -30.92
N LEU A 36 -13.09 -15.31 -31.84
CA LEU A 36 -12.16 -14.25 -32.24
C LEU A 36 -11.80 -13.33 -31.07
N LEU A 37 -12.78 -12.94 -30.25
CA LEU A 37 -12.53 -12.13 -29.05
C LEU A 37 -11.64 -12.86 -28.04
N ASN A 38 -11.91 -14.15 -27.79
CA ASN A 38 -11.09 -14.93 -26.87
C ASN A 38 -9.67 -15.16 -27.39
N ALA A 39 -9.50 -15.33 -28.71
CA ALA A 39 -8.20 -15.49 -29.34
C ALA A 39 -7.38 -14.18 -29.36
N THR A 40 -8.05 -13.02 -29.48
CA THR A 40 -7.39 -11.72 -29.60
C THR A 40 -7.19 -11.01 -28.26
N ALA A 41 -8.01 -11.29 -27.24
CA ALA A 41 -7.89 -10.67 -25.92
C ALA A 41 -6.49 -10.82 -25.28
N PRO A 42 -5.80 -11.97 -25.33
CA PRO A 42 -4.44 -12.08 -24.81
C PRO A 42 -3.43 -11.18 -25.55
N ALA A 43 -3.58 -11.04 -26.87
CA ALA A 43 -2.74 -10.15 -27.67
C ALA A 43 -2.99 -8.68 -27.33
N LEU A 44 -4.26 -8.29 -27.17
CA LEU A 44 -4.63 -6.95 -26.72
C LEU A 44 -4.09 -6.65 -25.31
N ASN A 45 -4.22 -7.58 -24.37
CA ASN A 45 -3.64 -7.44 -23.03
C ASN A 45 -2.12 -7.28 -23.06
N LYS A 46 -1.43 -8.01 -23.94
CA LYS A 46 0.02 -7.89 -24.13
C LYS A 46 0.40 -6.53 -24.74
N ILE A 47 -0.35 -6.05 -25.73
CA ILE A 47 -0.16 -4.71 -26.33
C ILE A 47 -0.37 -3.62 -25.27
N THR A 48 -1.45 -3.70 -24.50
CA THR A 48 -1.74 -2.75 -23.41
C THR A 48 -0.68 -2.78 -22.32
N SER A 49 -0.23 -3.97 -21.90
CA SER A 49 0.86 -4.12 -20.93
C SER A 49 2.17 -3.53 -21.46
N GLN A 50 2.54 -3.82 -22.71
CA GLN A 50 3.74 -3.25 -23.34
C GLN A 50 3.62 -1.74 -23.53
N TYR A 51 2.43 -1.21 -23.82
CA TYR A 51 2.17 0.23 -23.89
C TYR A 51 2.38 0.89 -22.52
N HIS A 52 1.86 0.30 -21.44
CA HIS A 52 2.10 0.81 -20.09
C HIS A 52 3.57 0.73 -19.70
N ILE A 53 4.27 -0.35 -20.07
CA ILE A 53 5.72 -0.48 -19.83
C ILE A 53 6.50 0.58 -20.62
N ALA A 54 6.19 0.77 -21.90
CA ALA A 54 6.82 1.78 -22.74
C ALA A 54 6.55 3.19 -22.21
N GLN A 55 5.31 3.50 -21.84
CA GLN A 55 4.93 4.77 -21.25
C GLN A 55 5.62 5.01 -19.89
N THR A 56 5.81 3.95 -19.10
CA THR A 56 6.54 4.00 -17.83
C THR A 56 8.03 4.26 -18.09
N LEU A 57 8.64 3.59 -19.06
CA LEU A 57 10.03 3.80 -19.46
C LEU A 57 10.24 5.20 -20.04
N GLU A 58 9.34 5.69 -20.90
CA GLU A 58 9.34 7.05 -21.44
C GLU A 58 9.19 8.10 -20.32
N SER A 59 8.31 7.86 -19.35
CA SER A 59 8.16 8.74 -18.18
C SER A 59 9.41 8.72 -17.30
N THR A 60 10.03 7.55 -17.12
CA THR A 60 11.27 7.39 -16.36
C THR A 60 12.43 8.10 -17.06
N LEU A 61 12.54 7.98 -18.38
CA LEU A 61 13.51 8.70 -19.19
C LEU A 61 13.25 10.21 -19.16
N GLY A 62 11.99 10.65 -19.25
CA GLY A 62 11.58 12.04 -19.07
C GLY A 62 12.06 12.61 -17.73
N CYS A 63 11.86 11.87 -16.64
CA CYS A 63 12.35 12.25 -15.30
C CYS A 63 13.89 12.28 -15.18
N ILE A 64 14.63 11.52 -16.01
CA ILE A 64 16.10 11.52 -16.04
C ILE A 64 16.64 12.75 -16.79
N PHE A 65 15.92 13.24 -17.79
CA PHE A 65 16.36 14.33 -18.67
C PHE A 65 15.71 15.70 -18.38
N GLU A 66 14.62 15.76 -17.62
CA GLU A 66 14.01 17.01 -17.19
C GLU A 66 14.74 17.57 -15.94
N GLU A 67 15.54 18.63 -16.13
CA GLU A 67 15.74 19.61 -15.06
C GLU A 67 14.36 20.06 -14.58
N LYS A 68 14.05 19.80 -13.30
CA LYS A 68 12.77 20.10 -12.65
C LYS A 68 12.37 21.57 -12.87
N ALA A 69 11.63 21.86 -13.94
CA ALA A 69 10.82 23.06 -14.06
C ALA A 69 9.45 22.78 -13.42
N PRO A 70 8.95 23.62 -12.51
CA PRO A 70 7.67 23.39 -11.85
C PRO A 70 6.53 23.59 -12.86
N SER A 71 5.89 22.51 -13.29
CA SER A 71 4.72 22.61 -14.18
C SER A 71 3.46 22.96 -13.37
N ILE A 72 2.87 24.11 -13.69
CA ILE A 72 1.67 24.71 -13.04
C ILE A 72 0.38 24.31 -13.80
N ALA A 73 0.42 23.28 -14.64
CA ALA A 73 -0.78 22.82 -15.37
C ALA A 73 -1.43 21.65 -14.64
N ARG A 74 -2.63 21.85 -14.08
CA ARG A 74 -3.49 20.75 -13.61
C ARG A 74 -3.93 19.91 -14.81
N GLY A 75 -3.18 18.85 -15.12
CA GLY A 75 -3.53 17.85 -16.12
C GLY A 75 -4.63 16.91 -15.66
N GLU A 76 -5.15 16.08 -16.59
CA GLU A 76 -6.06 14.98 -16.26
C GLU A 76 -5.44 14.05 -15.19
N PRO A 77 -6.21 13.61 -14.18
CA PRO A 77 -5.69 12.75 -13.12
C PRO A 77 -5.27 11.39 -13.70
N LYS A 78 -3.95 11.20 -13.81
CA LYS A 78 -3.35 9.89 -14.08
C LYS A 78 -3.20 9.15 -12.75
N LEU A 79 -3.64 7.89 -12.70
CA LEU A 79 -3.47 7.03 -11.53
C LEU A 79 -1.98 6.95 -11.15
N THR A 80 -1.63 7.43 -9.97
CA THR A 80 -0.23 7.37 -9.49
C THR A 80 0.10 6.02 -8.86
N TYR A 81 1.38 5.72 -8.67
CA TYR A 81 1.79 4.51 -7.94
C TYR A 81 1.26 4.52 -6.51
N GLU A 82 1.24 5.69 -5.85
CA GLU A 82 0.69 5.86 -4.50
C GLU A 82 -0.79 5.48 -4.46
N GLU A 83 -1.60 5.97 -5.40
CA GLU A 83 -3.02 5.66 -5.47
C GLU A 83 -3.27 4.17 -5.74
N PHE A 84 -2.52 3.59 -6.68
CA PHE A 84 -2.60 2.16 -6.99
C PHE A 84 -2.25 1.30 -5.78
N PHE A 85 -1.08 1.52 -5.16
CA PHE A 85 -0.62 0.69 -4.05
C PHE A 85 -1.40 0.95 -2.76
N TYR A 86 -1.96 2.14 -2.56
CA TYR A 86 -2.90 2.41 -1.47
C TYR A 86 -4.23 1.62 -1.66
N SER A 87 -4.70 1.49 -2.91
CA SER A 87 -5.84 0.61 -3.21
C SER A 87 -5.49 -0.86 -2.95
N VAL A 88 -4.33 -1.33 -3.41
CA VAL A 88 -3.82 -2.69 -3.14
C VAL A 88 -3.69 -2.94 -1.63
N TRP A 89 -3.21 -1.95 -0.88
CA TRP A 89 -3.13 -2.02 0.57
C TRP A 89 -4.49 -2.37 1.19
N ASN A 90 -5.52 -1.58 0.87
CA ASN A 90 -6.85 -1.75 1.46
C ASN A 90 -7.62 -2.98 0.97
N THR A 91 -7.24 -3.55 -0.17
CA THR A 91 -7.95 -4.69 -0.79
C THR A 91 -7.25 -6.03 -0.54
N HIS A 92 -5.94 -6.09 -0.73
CA HIS A 92 -5.17 -7.34 -0.75
C HIS A 92 -4.29 -7.51 0.49
N ILE A 93 -3.61 -6.45 0.94
CA ILE A 93 -2.61 -6.52 2.04
C ILE A 93 -3.28 -6.48 3.40
N ARG A 94 -4.10 -5.44 3.65
CA ARG A 94 -4.80 -5.20 4.91
C ARG A 94 -6.06 -6.06 5.02
N HIS A 95 -6.28 -6.63 6.20
CA HIS A 95 -7.54 -7.27 6.55
C HIS A 95 -8.60 -6.22 6.88
N ARG A 96 -9.87 -6.47 6.53
CA ARG A 96 -10.95 -5.48 6.67
C ARG A 96 -11.32 -5.16 8.11
N ASN A 97 -11.15 -6.11 9.01
CA ASN A 97 -11.50 -5.92 10.42
C ASN A 97 -10.50 -4.97 11.09
N GLU A 98 -11.05 -4.04 11.86
CA GLU A 98 -10.32 -3.17 12.76
C GLU A 98 -10.48 -3.69 14.18
N VAL A 99 -9.38 -3.75 14.93
CA VAL A 99 -9.40 -4.10 16.35
C VAL A 99 -8.92 -2.90 17.13
N VAL A 100 -9.78 -2.35 17.97
CA VAL A 100 -9.47 -1.25 18.88
C VAL A 100 -9.02 -1.82 20.20
N ASP A 101 -8.01 -1.21 20.80
CA ASP A 101 -7.54 -1.57 22.13
C ASP A 101 -7.44 -0.33 23.04
N GLN A 102 -7.88 -0.49 24.29
CA GLN A 102 -7.97 0.58 25.30
C GLN A 102 -7.29 0.17 26.62
N ASP A 103 -6.43 -0.84 26.57
CA ASP A 103 -5.82 -1.41 27.76
C ASP A 103 -4.78 -0.48 28.40
N PHE A 104 -4.57 -0.72 29.69
CA PHE A 104 -3.53 -0.09 30.48
C PHE A 104 -2.53 -1.13 30.98
N TYR A 105 -1.26 -0.75 30.96
CA TYR A 105 -0.12 -1.60 31.28
C TYR A 105 0.68 -1.02 32.44
N ALA A 106 1.30 -1.88 33.23
CA ALA A 106 2.20 -1.45 34.28
C ALA A 106 3.40 -0.68 33.71
N HIS A 107 3.64 0.53 34.21
CA HIS A 107 4.67 1.46 33.80
C HIS A 107 5.47 1.94 35.01
N LYS A 108 6.63 1.31 35.23
CA LYS A 108 7.50 1.56 36.39
C LYS A 108 8.73 2.42 36.06
N ILE A 109 8.81 2.95 34.85
CA ILE A 109 9.96 3.75 34.40
C ILE A 109 9.65 5.25 34.58
N PRO A 110 10.67 6.07 34.92
CA PRO A 110 10.45 7.46 35.32
C PRO A 110 10.13 8.40 34.14
N HIS A 111 10.29 7.93 32.91
CA HIS A 111 10.08 8.70 31.69
C HIS A 111 8.97 8.09 30.84
N ASP A 112 8.43 8.86 29.90
CA ASP A 112 7.23 8.48 29.15
C ASP A 112 7.47 7.45 28.04
N LYS A 113 8.72 7.05 27.79
CA LYS A 113 9.04 6.00 26.80
C LYS A 113 8.31 4.70 27.11
N MET A 114 8.05 3.89 26.09
CA MET A 114 7.36 2.61 26.26
C MET A 114 8.17 1.60 27.11
N GLY A 115 7.52 1.04 28.13
CA GLY A 115 8.14 0.09 29.06
C GLY A 115 8.34 -1.31 28.47
N LYS A 116 9.25 -2.11 29.05
CA LYS A 116 9.46 -3.50 28.63
C LYS A 116 8.23 -4.38 28.85
N SER A 117 7.55 -4.21 29.98
CA SER A 117 6.35 -4.96 30.33
C SER A 117 5.18 -4.64 29.40
N GLU A 118 4.98 -3.35 29.09
CA GLU A 118 4.01 -2.88 28.10
C GLU A 118 4.24 -3.54 26.74
N LYS A 119 5.47 -3.46 26.20
CA LYS A 119 5.83 -4.11 24.92
C LYS A 119 5.55 -5.60 24.93
N LYS A 120 5.90 -6.29 26.01
CA LYS A 120 5.70 -7.74 26.15
C LYS A 120 4.22 -8.11 26.09
N LEU A 121 3.37 -7.43 26.87
CA LEU A 121 1.94 -7.71 26.92
C LEU A 121 1.23 -7.37 25.61
N ILE A 122 1.60 -6.26 24.96
CA ILE A 122 1.11 -5.94 23.61
C ILE A 122 1.53 -7.04 22.62
N HIS A 123 2.78 -7.51 22.67
CA HIS A 123 3.25 -8.57 21.78
C HIS A 123 2.51 -9.89 21.99
N GLU A 124 2.25 -10.28 23.24
CA GLU A 124 1.45 -11.48 23.57
C GLU A 124 0.02 -11.36 23.01
N LYS A 125 -0.62 -10.20 23.19
CA LYS A 125 -1.93 -9.88 22.61
C LYS A 125 -1.92 -9.98 21.09
N LEU A 126 -0.95 -9.36 20.42
CA LEU A 126 -0.81 -9.42 18.97
C LEU A 126 -0.60 -10.85 18.48
N SER A 127 0.19 -11.65 19.20
CA SER A 127 0.42 -13.06 18.86
C SER A 127 -0.87 -13.88 18.93
N TYR A 128 -1.73 -13.61 19.91
CA TYR A 128 -3.06 -14.22 19.99
C TYR A 128 -3.96 -13.79 18.82
N ILE A 129 -4.04 -12.48 18.55
CA ILE A 129 -4.84 -11.92 17.46
C ILE A 129 -4.42 -12.47 16.09
N ILE A 130 -3.11 -12.51 15.82
CA ILE A 130 -2.55 -13.04 14.57
C ILE A 130 -3.03 -14.48 14.33
N LYS A 131 -2.98 -15.32 15.37
CA LYS A 131 -3.47 -16.71 15.31
C LYS A 131 -4.98 -16.77 15.13
N SER A 132 -5.75 -16.01 15.90
CA SER A 132 -7.22 -16.03 15.85
C SER A 132 -7.79 -15.56 14.52
N PHE A 133 -7.15 -14.57 13.89
CA PHE A 133 -7.56 -14.05 12.58
C PHE A 133 -6.88 -14.77 11.40
N ASN A 134 -5.94 -15.68 11.66
CA ASN A 134 -5.13 -16.36 10.65
C ASN A 134 -4.50 -15.39 9.63
N VAL A 135 -3.84 -14.35 10.14
CA VAL A 135 -3.15 -13.33 9.34
C VAL A 135 -1.64 -13.49 9.46
N LYS A 136 -0.86 -12.90 8.55
CA LYS A 136 0.61 -13.01 8.59
C LYS A 136 1.23 -12.11 9.65
N LYS A 137 0.73 -10.87 9.78
CA LYS A 137 1.28 -9.87 10.69
C LYS A 137 0.18 -9.00 11.31
N ALA A 138 0.51 -8.29 12.39
CA ALA A 138 -0.34 -7.26 12.97
C ALA A 138 0.48 -6.05 13.43
N ILE A 139 -0.07 -4.86 13.25
CA ILE A 139 0.52 -3.58 13.61
C ILE A 139 -0.33 -2.93 14.69
N PHE A 140 0.21 -2.80 15.90
CA PHE A 140 -0.38 -2.02 16.99
C PHE A 140 0.11 -0.57 16.89
N ILE A 141 -0.82 0.38 16.85
CA ILE A 141 -0.51 1.81 16.76
C ILE A 141 -1.26 2.57 17.83
N TYR A 142 -0.55 3.27 18.70
CA TYR A 142 -1.18 4.19 19.65
C TYR A 142 -1.77 5.41 18.92
N ALA A 143 -3.03 5.71 19.21
CA ALA A 143 -3.72 6.92 18.79
C ALA A 143 -3.71 8.00 19.89
N ASP A 144 -3.77 7.58 21.15
CA ASP A 144 -3.57 8.44 22.33
C ASP A 144 -2.94 7.60 23.43
N ARG A 145 -1.64 7.77 23.68
CA ARG A 145 -0.93 7.08 24.77
C ARG A 145 -0.68 8.06 25.91
N ARG A 146 -1.12 7.70 27.11
CA ARG A 146 -0.93 8.48 28.34
C ARG A 146 -0.15 7.69 29.36
N VAL A 147 0.63 8.40 30.18
CA VAL A 147 1.38 7.84 31.29
C VAL A 147 0.90 8.48 32.58
N ASN A 148 0.62 7.65 33.58
CA ASN A 148 0.27 8.10 34.91
C ASN A 148 1.31 7.56 35.91
N HIS A 149 2.30 8.41 36.20
CA HIS A 149 3.40 8.08 37.11
C HIS A 149 2.94 7.82 38.55
N LYS A 150 1.84 8.45 38.99
CA LYS A 150 1.27 8.22 40.33
C LYS A 150 0.72 6.80 40.49
N HIS A 151 0.10 6.28 39.45
CA HIS A 151 -0.50 4.93 39.46
C HIS A 151 0.38 3.87 38.79
N LEU A 152 1.57 4.26 38.31
CA LEU A 152 2.52 3.39 37.60
C LEU A 152 1.85 2.63 36.43
N ILE A 153 1.06 3.34 35.63
CA ILE A 153 0.38 2.79 34.45
C ILE A 153 0.62 3.63 33.20
N ALA A 154 0.65 2.98 32.05
CA ALA A 154 0.65 3.60 30.74
C ALA A 154 -0.29 2.87 29.80
N GLY A 155 -1.00 3.59 28.95
CA GLY A 155 -1.98 3.01 28.03
C GLY A 155 -2.87 4.08 27.44
N GLY A 156 -3.96 3.67 26.82
CA GLY A 156 -4.90 4.55 26.16
C GLY A 156 -5.40 3.97 24.85
N LEU A 157 -5.87 4.84 23.95
CA LEU A 157 -6.50 4.40 22.71
C LEU A 157 -5.44 3.93 21.70
N SER A 158 -5.66 2.75 21.14
CA SER A 158 -4.81 2.17 20.10
C SER A 158 -5.64 1.39 19.09
N ASN A 159 -5.08 1.29 17.89
CA ASN A 159 -5.66 0.54 16.79
C ASN A 159 -4.71 -0.56 16.34
N ILE A 160 -5.27 -1.72 16.01
CA ILE A 160 -4.53 -2.88 15.52
C ILE A 160 -4.92 -3.12 14.07
N ILE A 161 -3.96 -2.94 13.17
CA ILE A 161 -4.09 -3.22 11.74
C ILE A 161 -3.62 -4.65 11.48
N LEU A 162 -4.49 -5.46 10.90
CA LEU A 162 -4.23 -6.85 10.58
C LEU A 162 -3.76 -6.99 9.13
N ILE A 163 -2.72 -7.79 8.89
CA ILE A 163 -2.03 -7.91 7.60
C ILE A 163 -2.15 -9.34 7.07
N LYS A 164 -2.95 -9.53 6.02
CA LYS A 164 -3.19 -10.82 5.36
C LYS A 164 -1.98 -11.26 4.54
N GLU A 165 -1.45 -10.32 3.75
CA GLU A 165 -0.37 -10.55 2.79
C GLU A 165 0.64 -9.42 2.89
N THR A 166 1.88 -9.64 2.42
CA THR A 166 2.92 -8.59 2.39
C THR A 166 3.48 -8.36 1.00
N VAL A 167 3.06 -9.16 0.03
CA VAL A 167 3.49 -9.11 -1.38
C VAL A 167 2.26 -9.02 -2.27
N TYR A 168 2.35 -8.26 -3.34
CA TYR A 168 1.39 -8.24 -4.42
C TYR A 168 2.12 -7.97 -5.74
N ASP A 169 1.94 -8.84 -6.72
CA ASP A 169 2.47 -8.68 -8.09
C ASP A 169 3.97 -8.33 -8.15
N GLY A 170 4.80 -9.11 -7.45
CA GLY A 170 6.24 -8.89 -7.38
C GLY A 170 6.67 -7.63 -6.61
N CYS A 171 5.74 -6.96 -5.92
CA CYS A 171 6.02 -5.80 -5.06
C CYS A 171 5.81 -6.17 -3.59
N PHE A 172 6.74 -5.75 -2.74
CA PHE A 172 6.75 -6.02 -1.30
C PHE A 172 6.45 -4.75 -0.50
N PHE A 173 5.54 -4.86 0.46
CA PHE A 173 5.19 -3.80 1.41
C PHE A 173 6.09 -3.95 2.63
N ASP A 174 7.17 -3.16 2.69
CA ASP A 174 8.20 -3.34 3.72
C ASP A 174 7.81 -2.72 5.06
N LEU A 175 7.06 -3.50 5.84
CA LEU A 175 6.64 -3.15 7.19
C LEU A 175 7.81 -3.02 8.19
N SER A 176 9.02 -3.51 7.87
CA SER A 176 10.19 -3.32 8.73
C SER A 176 10.82 -1.93 8.60
N SER A 177 10.44 -1.20 7.55
CA SER A 177 10.92 0.16 7.23
C SER A 177 9.82 1.21 7.38
N ILE A 178 8.85 0.98 8.27
CA ILE A 178 7.81 1.96 8.58
C ILE A 178 8.45 3.24 9.13
N VAL A 179 7.94 4.38 8.67
CA VAL A 179 8.32 5.71 9.16
C VAL A 179 7.08 6.48 9.57
N ILE A 180 7.25 7.38 10.54
CA ILE A 180 6.20 8.27 11.02
C ILE A 180 6.61 9.69 10.61
N MET A 181 5.73 10.41 9.93
CA MET A 181 6.03 11.72 9.37
C MET A 181 4.92 12.73 9.66
N PRO A 182 5.26 14.00 9.95
CA PRO A 182 4.27 15.06 10.05
C PRO A 182 3.56 15.27 8.71
N ILE A 183 2.23 15.28 8.72
CA ILE A 183 1.38 15.50 7.55
C ILE A 183 1.68 16.87 6.93
N PHE A 184 1.89 17.90 7.76
CA PHE A 184 2.27 19.23 7.28
C PHE A 184 3.55 19.21 6.45
N GLU A 185 4.56 18.46 6.89
CA GLU A 185 5.82 18.34 6.15
C GLU A 185 5.64 17.55 4.85
N LEU A 186 4.82 16.49 4.86
CA LEU A 186 4.48 15.73 3.66
C LEU A 186 3.80 16.61 2.60
N ILE A 187 2.84 17.45 3.02
CA ILE A 187 2.14 18.38 2.14
C ILE A 187 3.09 19.46 1.61
N THR A 188 3.96 19.99 2.47
CA THR A 188 4.81 21.14 2.13
C THR A 188 6.02 20.76 1.29
N PHE A 189 6.68 19.64 1.62
CA PHE A 189 7.97 19.28 1.04
C PHE A 189 7.93 18.03 0.16
N GLY A 190 6.87 17.22 0.26
CA GLY A 190 6.79 15.91 -0.39
C GLY A 190 7.64 14.84 0.31
N VAL A 191 7.30 13.58 0.05
CA VAL A 191 7.86 12.40 0.75
C VAL A 191 9.40 12.36 0.69
N GLU A 192 10.00 12.54 -0.49
CA GLU A 192 11.45 12.43 -0.67
C GLU A 192 12.22 13.46 0.15
N ALA A 193 11.73 14.70 0.22
CA ALA A 193 12.38 15.77 0.96
C ALA A 193 12.28 15.53 2.47
N VAL A 194 11.13 15.04 2.94
CA VAL A 194 10.93 14.68 4.36
C VAL A 194 11.84 13.51 4.76
N LEU A 195 11.95 12.47 3.93
CA LEU A 195 12.87 11.34 4.17
C LEU A 195 14.33 11.81 4.30
N LYS A 196 14.78 12.69 3.40
CA LYS A 196 16.14 13.27 3.44
C LYS A 196 16.38 14.06 4.72
N ARG A 197 15.43 14.89 5.14
CA ARG A 197 15.52 15.67 6.40
C ARG A 197 15.61 14.78 7.62
N ASN A 198 14.84 13.70 7.64
CA ASN A 198 14.81 12.73 8.73
C ASN A 198 15.99 11.74 8.69
N LYS A 199 17.02 12.00 7.87
CA LYS A 199 18.21 11.14 7.69
C LYS A 199 17.85 9.68 7.42
N THR A 200 16.69 9.45 6.82
CA THR A 200 16.26 8.11 6.39
C THR A 200 16.88 7.89 5.02
N PRO A 201 17.77 6.90 4.86
CA PRO A 201 18.44 6.69 3.59
C PRO A 201 17.39 6.38 2.51
N PRO A 202 17.43 7.07 1.35
CA PRO A 202 16.55 6.73 0.25
C PRO A 202 16.85 5.28 -0.17
N LYS A 203 15.83 4.44 -0.20
CA LYS A 203 15.95 3.10 -0.75
C LYS A 203 16.06 3.22 -2.28
N GLN A 204 17.13 2.68 -2.84
CA GLN A 204 17.41 2.74 -4.28
C GLN A 204 16.30 2.13 -5.16
N SER A 205 15.43 1.28 -4.61
CA SER A 205 14.35 0.59 -5.32
C SER A 205 12.96 0.76 -4.72
N CYS A 206 12.69 1.94 -4.14
CA CYS A 206 11.36 2.30 -3.68
C CYS A 206 10.49 2.79 -4.84
N TYR A 207 9.37 2.10 -5.11
CA TYR A 207 8.38 2.57 -6.07
C TYR A 207 7.64 3.79 -5.55
N CYS A 208 7.13 3.69 -4.32
CA CYS A 208 6.44 4.79 -3.64
C CYS A 208 6.35 4.54 -2.13
N TRP A 209 5.91 5.55 -1.39
CA TRP A 209 5.50 5.40 0.01
C TRP A 209 4.00 5.61 0.12
N ILE A 210 3.32 4.69 0.79
CA ILE A 210 1.88 4.80 1.02
C ILE A 210 1.58 5.07 2.49
N PRO A 211 0.58 5.92 2.79
CA PRO A 211 0.06 6.06 4.14
C PRO A 211 -0.77 4.83 4.50
N ILE A 212 -0.50 4.23 5.64
CA ILE A 212 -1.25 3.06 6.14
C ILE A 212 -2.12 3.38 7.35
N TYR A 213 -1.87 4.51 8.00
CA TYR A 213 -2.61 4.98 9.16
C TYR A 213 -2.35 6.47 9.41
N TYR A 214 -3.32 7.17 9.97
CA TYR A 214 -3.23 8.58 10.36
C TYR A 214 -3.56 8.72 11.84
N THR A 215 -2.80 9.54 12.55
CA THR A 215 -3.04 9.85 13.96
C THR A 215 -2.55 11.24 14.29
N ASN A 216 -3.45 12.07 14.81
CA ASN A 216 -3.22 13.50 15.01
C ASN A 216 -2.70 14.17 13.72
N ASP A 217 -1.54 14.80 13.79
CA ASP A 217 -0.83 15.45 12.68
C ASP A 217 0.21 14.54 12.02
N LEU A 218 0.20 13.24 12.31
CA LEU A 218 1.18 12.26 11.83
C LEU A 218 0.57 11.24 10.86
N ALA A 219 1.34 10.89 9.84
CA ALA A 219 1.08 9.77 8.95
C ALA A 219 2.09 8.64 9.20
N VAL A 220 1.59 7.42 9.30
CA VAL A 220 2.40 6.20 9.32
C VAL A 220 2.55 5.72 7.89
N MET A 221 3.77 5.72 7.37
CA MET A 221 4.08 5.45 5.97
C MET A 221 4.83 4.13 5.83
N VAL A 222 4.50 3.38 4.78
CA VAL A 222 5.19 2.13 4.38
C VAL A 222 5.78 2.30 2.99
N PRO A 223 7.05 1.91 2.78
CA PRO A 223 7.63 1.87 1.44
C PRO A 223 7.20 0.60 0.70
N VAL A 224 6.88 0.76 -0.58
CA VAL A 224 6.67 -0.34 -1.52
C VAL A 224 7.91 -0.50 -2.37
N ILE A 225 8.49 -1.70 -2.38
CA ILE A 225 9.74 -2.01 -3.09
C ILE A 225 9.54 -3.22 -4.00
N ALA A 226 10.45 -3.46 -4.94
CA ALA A 226 10.49 -4.71 -5.68
C ALA A 226 10.76 -5.89 -4.73
N GLU A 227 10.05 -7.00 -4.89
CA GLU A 227 10.20 -8.18 -4.04
C GLU A 227 11.64 -8.75 -4.08
N GLY A 228 12.29 -8.67 -5.24
CA GLY A 228 13.71 -9.07 -5.40
C GLY A 228 14.69 -8.26 -4.54
N ASP A 229 14.31 -7.05 -4.13
CA ASP A 229 15.12 -6.16 -3.30
C ASP A 229 14.76 -6.23 -1.81
N THR A 230 13.96 -7.22 -1.42
CA THR A 230 13.52 -7.37 -0.04
C THR A 230 14.72 -7.60 0.89
N PRO A 231 14.95 -6.72 1.89
CA PRO A 231 16.04 -6.92 2.84
C PRO A 231 15.85 -8.23 3.62
N GLN A 232 16.92 -8.99 3.85
CA GLN A 232 16.84 -10.21 4.68
C GLN A 232 16.26 -9.93 6.08
N LYS A 233 16.47 -8.72 6.61
CA LYS A 233 15.88 -8.26 7.87
C LYS A 233 14.36 -8.12 7.80
N ALA A 234 13.80 -7.73 6.66
CA ALA A 234 12.36 -7.64 6.44
C ALA A 234 11.72 -9.03 6.33
N MET A 235 12.41 -9.98 5.67
CA MET A 235 11.98 -11.38 5.59
C MET A 235 11.99 -12.10 6.95
N LYS A 236 12.91 -11.73 7.85
CA LYS A 236 13.01 -12.27 9.22
C LYS A 236 12.32 -11.39 10.27
N GLY A 237 11.64 -10.32 9.84
CA GLY A 237 11.01 -9.37 10.75
C GLY A 237 9.86 -10.02 11.52
N GLY A 238 9.72 -9.67 12.80
CA GLY A 238 8.66 -10.19 13.67
C GLY A 238 7.26 -9.94 13.10
N ASP A 239 6.31 -10.77 13.53
CA ASP A 239 4.93 -10.70 13.04
C ASP A 239 4.06 -9.70 13.80
N ALA A 240 4.55 -9.25 14.96
CA ALA A 240 3.95 -8.22 15.78
C ALA A 240 4.79 -6.94 15.71
N ILE A 241 4.19 -5.86 15.21
CA ILE A 241 4.81 -4.54 15.06
C ILE A 241 4.13 -3.59 16.04
N ILE A 242 4.91 -2.83 16.82
CA ILE A 242 4.38 -1.88 17.80
C ILE A 242 4.89 -0.48 17.45
N ILE A 243 3.96 0.45 17.26
CA ILE A 243 4.21 1.84 16.89
C ILE A 243 3.67 2.75 18.00
N ASN A 244 4.56 3.51 18.64
CA ASN A 244 4.17 4.66 19.46
C ASN A 244 4.62 5.95 18.76
N PRO A 245 3.69 6.69 18.13
CA PRO A 245 3.99 7.96 17.49
C PRO A 245 4.45 9.04 18.47
N PHE A 246 4.12 8.91 19.76
CA PHE A 246 4.28 9.96 20.78
C PHE A 246 5.59 9.83 21.59
N ASN A 247 6.65 9.26 21.00
CA ASN A 247 7.92 9.03 21.70
C ASN A 247 8.83 10.27 21.79
N GLY A 248 8.42 11.43 21.27
CA GLY A 248 9.12 12.69 21.50
C GLY A 248 8.80 13.20 22.91
N GLU A 249 9.83 13.63 23.66
CA GLU A 249 9.58 14.51 24.81
C GLU A 249 8.83 15.74 24.27
N VAL A 250 7.58 15.93 24.69
CA VAL A 250 6.91 17.21 24.49
C VAL A 250 7.67 18.19 25.37
N SER A 251 8.57 18.98 24.78
CA SER A 251 9.13 20.14 25.47
C SER A 251 7.97 21.10 25.70
N HIS A 252 7.37 21.03 26.88
CA HIS A 252 6.46 22.05 27.37
C HIS A 252 7.28 23.31 27.66
N THR A 253 7.61 24.04 26.60
CA THR A 253 7.92 25.46 26.67
C THR A 253 6.86 26.17 25.86
N PHE A 254 5.82 26.62 26.56
CA PHE A 254 5.02 27.77 26.14
C PHE A 254 5.81 29.03 26.43
#